data_AF-A0AAN0JQ05-F1
#
_entry.id   AF-A0AAN0JQ05-F1
#
_cell.length_a   1.000
_cell.length_b   1.000
_cell.length_c   1.000
_cell.angle_alpha   90.00
_cell.angle_beta   90.00
_cell.angle_gamma   90.00
#
_symmetry.space_group_name_H-M   'P 1'
#
loop_
_entity.id
_entity.type
_entity.pdbx_description
1 polymer ?
#
loop_
_entity_poly.entity_id
_entity_poly.type
_entity_poly.pdbx_seq_one_letter_code
_entity_poly.pdbx_strand_id
1 'polypeptide(L)'
;MGASLLQELICQMQREMKHICSQSHDSILRDTKGDVTVKQFSWETVWDELHRNIPTLISVLVDLADGDVPLTCFIASMLLKKRLPKMCLVQRATSILLYGNGANTKIYNCLQPLMICLSHGGTMNLLDRLGKDYDVDVLSWSNSLLSQLEDPVDSTLVFNFEAEQEINHGYEEDAFDLVDLNADCGDDGTSSDTDENVEETIYEQADEQELDDLGSSRTDQGNATCFACHVLPWKGFKLVGDNVDKNIHPSFDRIYSHTLSLHYYHCFAVLDRIDLTGVSDSNSNRVIELSTLLPSTDDVILMKKYFSILISRVLVKQLPEYMSDAELVTWHIHHEKQFEMSRKSKVVPLGVILQNENKVDGMCAIMDELHKYVPKVLKHQGSTKEEDRLYQVLAGGDQVTVVRARSAIGIRRTHDTNTEKLKGIVPVVEDWHARLTLLQAIFARLMKQNSGRQRGTLMHLKNLVRDTSVPNNDPKKMSKPPKIFYRKF
;
A
#
# COMPACT_ATOMS: atom_id res chain seq x y z
N MET A 1 -9.72 -37.18 -52.23
CA MET A 1 -9.71 -35.70 -52.18
C MET A 1 -9.52 -35.15 -50.77
N GLY A 2 -10.32 -35.56 -49.77
CA GLY A 2 -10.22 -35.01 -48.40
C GLY A 2 -8.84 -35.16 -47.70
N ALA A 3 -8.14 -36.29 -47.90
CA ALA A 3 -6.83 -36.51 -47.27
C ALA A 3 -5.72 -35.57 -47.79
N SER A 4 -5.79 -35.16 -49.07
CA SER A 4 -4.81 -34.24 -49.67
C SER A 4 -4.99 -32.82 -49.14
N LEU A 5 -6.23 -32.38 -48.96
CA LEU A 5 -6.58 -31.05 -48.49
C LEU A 5 -6.29 -30.88 -47.00
N LEU A 6 -6.54 -31.93 -46.20
CA LEU A 6 -6.14 -31.96 -44.79
C LEU A 6 -4.62 -31.84 -44.62
N GLN A 7 -3.86 -32.56 -45.46
CA GLN A 7 -2.40 -32.51 -45.43
C GLN A 7 -1.87 -31.12 -45.79
N GLU A 8 -2.46 -30.47 -46.79
CA GLU A 8 -2.09 -29.12 -47.22
C GLU A 8 -2.38 -28.09 -46.12
N LEU A 9 -3.54 -28.19 -45.46
CA LEU A 9 -3.93 -27.34 -44.34
C LEU A 9 -2.97 -27.49 -43.14
N ILE A 10 -2.64 -28.73 -42.77
CA ILE A 10 -1.66 -29.00 -41.70
C ILE A 10 -0.28 -28.40 -42.06
N CYS A 11 0.17 -28.57 -43.30
CA CYS A 11 1.43 -27.99 -43.75
C CYS A 11 1.42 -26.45 -43.67
N GLN A 12 0.30 -25.81 -44.01
CA GLN A 12 0.15 -24.36 -43.90
C GLN A 12 0.20 -23.90 -42.43
N MET A 13 -0.59 -24.52 -41.54
CA MET A 13 -0.57 -24.23 -40.09
C MET A 13 0.83 -24.40 -39.50
N GLN A 14 1.55 -25.46 -39.87
CA GLN A 14 2.92 -25.70 -39.40
C GLN A 14 3.91 -24.64 -39.89
N ARG A 15 3.74 -24.08 -41.09
CA ARG A 15 4.56 -22.98 -41.62
C ARG A 15 4.29 -21.69 -40.87
N GLU A 16 3.04 -21.34 -40.65
CA GLU A 16 2.63 -20.16 -39.88
C GLU A 16 3.19 -20.23 -38.44
N MET A 17 3.00 -21.36 -37.76
CA MET A 17 3.58 -21.59 -36.43
C MET A 17 5.12 -21.51 -36.44
N LYS A 18 5.78 -21.92 -37.53
CA LYS A 18 7.25 -21.80 -37.65
C LYS A 18 7.66 -20.34 -37.78
N HIS A 19 6.89 -19.56 -38.52
CA HIS A 19 7.15 -18.15 -38.76
C HIS A 19 7.04 -17.33 -37.48
N ILE A 20 5.91 -17.42 -36.75
CA ILE A 20 5.75 -16.68 -35.48
C ILE A 20 6.76 -17.14 -34.41
N CYS A 21 7.20 -18.41 -34.45
CA CYS A 21 8.24 -18.95 -33.57
C CYS A 21 9.68 -18.71 -34.04
N SER A 22 9.92 -18.01 -35.15
CA SER A 22 11.29 -17.75 -35.64
C SER A 22 11.98 -16.65 -34.83
N GLN A 23 13.31 -16.71 -34.68
CA GLN A 23 14.06 -15.67 -33.98
C GLN A 23 13.92 -14.27 -34.62
N SER A 24 13.60 -14.21 -35.91
CA SER A 24 13.37 -12.97 -36.66
C SER A 24 12.05 -12.27 -36.35
N HIS A 25 11.08 -12.99 -35.75
CA HIS A 25 9.77 -12.45 -35.41
C HIS A 25 9.70 -12.11 -33.90
N ASP A 26 9.40 -10.86 -33.58
CA ASP A 26 9.21 -10.39 -32.21
C ASP A 26 7.74 -10.54 -31.81
N SER A 27 7.37 -11.72 -31.30
CA SER A 27 6.01 -11.97 -30.83
C SER A 27 5.83 -11.54 -29.39
N ILE A 28 4.71 -10.89 -29.10
CA ILE A 28 4.28 -10.56 -27.73
C ILE A 28 4.19 -11.80 -26.84
N LEU A 29 3.93 -12.98 -27.41
CA LEU A 29 3.82 -14.23 -26.67
C LEU A 29 5.13 -14.68 -26.02
N ARG A 30 6.28 -14.17 -26.49
CA ARG A 30 7.60 -14.44 -25.88
C ARG A 30 7.85 -13.60 -24.64
N ASP A 31 7.18 -12.45 -24.54
CA ASP A 31 7.37 -11.48 -23.47
C ASP A 31 8.86 -11.10 -23.29
N THR A 32 9.50 -10.69 -24.39
CA THR A 32 10.92 -10.34 -24.50
C THR A 32 11.31 -9.07 -23.74
N LYS A 33 10.33 -8.25 -23.31
CA LYS A 33 10.52 -6.92 -22.71
C LYS A 33 10.32 -6.93 -21.19
N GLY A 34 11.01 -7.83 -20.48
CA GLY A 34 11.13 -7.78 -19.02
C GLY A 34 9.80 -7.89 -18.26
N ASP A 35 8.92 -8.80 -18.68
CA ASP A 35 7.63 -9.08 -18.01
C ASP A 35 6.63 -7.89 -18.01
N VAL A 36 6.86 -6.84 -18.83
CA VAL A 36 5.91 -5.74 -19.01
C VAL A 36 4.63 -6.21 -19.70
N THR A 37 4.76 -7.13 -20.66
CA THR A 37 3.64 -7.59 -21.49
C THR A 37 2.59 -8.32 -20.65
N VAL A 38 3.01 -9.06 -19.61
CA VAL A 38 2.06 -9.74 -18.73
C VAL A 38 1.30 -8.77 -17.81
N LYS A 39 1.89 -7.61 -17.44
CA LYS A 39 1.19 -6.56 -16.66
C LYS A 39 0.06 -5.92 -17.47
N GLN A 40 0.19 -5.87 -18.79
CA GLN A 40 -0.78 -5.30 -19.73
C GLN A 40 -1.55 -6.36 -20.50
N PHE A 41 -1.60 -7.59 -19.98
CA PHE A 41 -2.23 -8.71 -20.66
C PHE A 41 -3.70 -8.42 -21.00
N SER A 42 -4.08 -8.63 -22.26
CA SER A 42 -5.47 -8.64 -22.70
C SER A 42 -5.69 -9.73 -23.75
N TRP A 43 -6.88 -10.34 -23.75
CA TRP A 43 -7.25 -11.33 -24.75
C TRP A 43 -7.33 -10.73 -26.15
N GLU A 44 -7.72 -9.47 -26.28
CA GLU A 44 -7.80 -8.75 -27.56
C GLU A 44 -6.41 -8.62 -28.20
N THR A 45 -5.40 -8.23 -27.41
CA THR A 45 -4.03 -8.09 -27.91
C THR A 45 -3.43 -9.44 -28.34
N VAL A 46 -3.72 -10.52 -27.59
CA VAL A 46 -3.30 -11.88 -27.96
C VAL A 46 -4.03 -12.34 -29.23
N TRP A 47 -5.33 -12.08 -29.34
CA TRP A 47 -6.12 -12.40 -30.51
C TRP A 47 -5.59 -11.70 -31.76
N ASP A 48 -5.34 -10.40 -31.70
CA ASP A 48 -4.85 -9.62 -32.85
C ASP A 48 -3.49 -10.11 -33.36
N GLU A 49 -2.58 -10.44 -32.44
CA GLU A 49 -1.27 -11.03 -32.79
C GLU A 49 -1.47 -12.38 -33.48
N LEU A 50 -2.28 -13.26 -32.90
CA LEU A 50 -2.46 -14.61 -33.43
C LEU A 50 -3.20 -14.59 -34.77
N HIS A 51 -4.29 -13.84 -34.88
CA HIS A 51 -5.07 -13.73 -36.10
C HIS A 51 -4.26 -13.16 -37.27
N ARG A 52 -3.33 -12.24 -37.00
CA ARG A 52 -2.43 -11.66 -38.00
C ARG A 52 -1.35 -12.63 -38.49
N ASN A 53 -0.77 -13.42 -37.58
CA ASN A 53 0.46 -14.18 -37.86
C ASN A 53 0.22 -15.69 -38.08
N ILE A 54 -0.88 -16.24 -37.56
CA ILE A 54 -1.27 -17.65 -37.72
C ILE A 54 -2.76 -17.79 -38.13
N PRO A 55 -3.23 -17.09 -39.18
CA PRO A 55 -4.65 -16.99 -39.52
C PRO A 55 -5.31 -18.35 -39.81
N THR A 56 -4.59 -19.28 -40.45
CA THR A 56 -5.14 -20.60 -40.80
C THR A 56 -5.32 -21.47 -39.56
N LEU A 57 -4.37 -21.42 -38.62
CA LEU A 57 -4.51 -22.12 -37.34
C LEU A 57 -5.65 -21.51 -36.51
N ILE A 58 -5.75 -20.19 -36.46
CA ILE A 58 -6.77 -19.50 -35.68
C ILE A 58 -8.17 -19.76 -36.24
N SER A 59 -8.39 -19.68 -37.55
CA SER A 59 -9.72 -19.95 -38.13
C SER A 59 -10.24 -21.33 -37.75
N VAL A 60 -9.37 -22.36 -37.79
CA VAL A 60 -9.73 -23.72 -37.40
C VAL A 60 -10.04 -23.83 -35.91
N LEU A 61 -9.21 -23.22 -35.06
CA LEU A 61 -9.40 -23.29 -33.60
C LEU A 61 -10.65 -22.54 -33.15
N VAL A 62 -11.00 -21.43 -33.80
CA VAL A 62 -12.20 -20.65 -33.50
C VAL A 62 -13.45 -21.46 -33.78
N ASP A 63 -13.49 -22.12 -34.93
CA ASP A 63 -14.59 -23.00 -35.31
C ASP A 63 -14.70 -24.19 -34.34
N LEU A 64 -13.57 -24.74 -33.88
CA LEU A 64 -13.54 -25.83 -32.89
C LEU A 64 -13.91 -25.38 -31.46
N ALA A 65 -13.73 -24.10 -31.15
CA ALA A 65 -14.02 -23.50 -29.86
C ALA A 65 -15.40 -22.82 -29.84
N ASP A 66 -16.27 -23.07 -30.83
CA ASP A 66 -17.60 -22.46 -30.95
C ASP A 66 -17.57 -20.92 -30.90
N GLY A 67 -16.51 -20.30 -31.42
CA GLY A 67 -16.33 -18.85 -31.40
C GLY A 67 -15.78 -18.26 -30.10
N ASP A 68 -15.39 -19.08 -29.11
CA ASP A 68 -14.76 -18.60 -27.86
C ASP A 68 -13.33 -18.12 -28.12
N VAL A 69 -13.17 -16.79 -28.16
CA VAL A 69 -11.89 -16.11 -28.42
C VAL A 69 -10.84 -16.42 -27.35
N PRO A 70 -11.09 -16.21 -26.04
CA PRO A 70 -10.15 -16.60 -24.99
C PRO A 70 -9.70 -18.07 -25.07
N LEU A 71 -10.63 -19.01 -25.25
CA LEU A 71 -10.30 -20.43 -25.34
C LEU A 71 -9.43 -20.73 -26.57
N THR A 72 -9.76 -20.13 -27.72
CA THR A 72 -8.96 -20.22 -28.95
C THR A 72 -7.54 -19.73 -28.73
N CYS A 73 -7.38 -18.52 -28.18
CA CYS A 73 -6.08 -17.92 -27.87
C CYS A 73 -5.27 -18.78 -26.90
N PHE A 74 -5.95 -19.39 -25.92
CA PHE A 74 -5.34 -20.28 -24.95
C PHE A 74 -4.77 -21.53 -25.62
N ILE A 75 -5.59 -22.26 -26.39
CA ILE A 75 -5.18 -23.48 -27.11
C ILE A 75 -4.06 -23.18 -28.09
N ALA A 76 -4.18 -22.10 -28.88
CA ALA A 76 -3.14 -21.67 -29.81
C ALA A 76 -1.81 -21.40 -29.08
N SER A 77 -1.86 -20.74 -27.92
CA SER A 77 -0.67 -20.46 -27.11
C SER A 77 -0.04 -21.72 -26.53
N MET A 78 -0.82 -22.73 -26.16
CA MET A 78 -0.30 -24.05 -25.75
C MET A 78 0.48 -24.73 -26.88
N LEU A 79 -0.06 -24.69 -28.10
CA LEU A 79 0.59 -25.27 -29.28
C LEU A 79 1.90 -24.54 -29.63
N LEU A 80 1.90 -23.20 -29.56
CA LEU A 80 3.09 -22.38 -29.80
C LEU A 80 4.15 -22.60 -28.72
N LYS A 81 3.76 -22.71 -27.44
CA LYS A 81 4.66 -23.03 -26.32
C LYS A 81 5.32 -24.40 -26.50
N LYS A 82 4.55 -25.41 -26.93
CA LYS A 82 5.08 -26.75 -27.22
C LYS A 82 6.16 -26.70 -28.31
N ARG A 83 6.03 -25.79 -29.27
CA ARG A 83 7.02 -25.60 -30.35
C ARG A 83 8.24 -24.79 -29.89
N LEU A 84 8.02 -23.69 -29.17
CA LEU A 84 9.06 -22.83 -28.63
C LEU A 84 8.70 -22.51 -27.17
N PRO A 85 9.40 -23.09 -26.17
CA PRO A 85 9.06 -22.94 -24.76
C PRO A 85 8.95 -21.50 -24.25
N LYS A 86 9.64 -20.56 -24.92
CA LYS A 86 9.62 -19.12 -24.64
C LYS A 86 8.27 -18.46 -24.93
N MET A 87 7.44 -19.02 -25.81
CA MET A 87 6.08 -18.54 -26.09
C MET A 87 5.15 -18.84 -24.90
N CYS A 88 5.22 -18.05 -23.85
CA CYS A 88 4.59 -18.39 -22.57
C CYS A 88 3.82 -17.26 -21.89
N LEU A 89 3.51 -16.16 -22.60
CA LEU A 89 2.73 -15.05 -22.06
C LEU A 89 1.40 -15.50 -21.43
N VAL A 90 0.61 -16.33 -22.12
CA VAL A 90 -0.67 -16.83 -21.59
C VAL A 90 -0.45 -17.71 -20.37
N GLN A 91 0.58 -18.57 -20.36
CA GLN A 91 0.91 -19.42 -19.21
C GLN A 91 1.41 -18.59 -18.02
N ARG A 92 2.16 -17.50 -18.26
CA ARG A 92 2.57 -16.53 -17.24
C ARG A 92 1.36 -15.84 -16.61
N ALA A 93 0.44 -15.33 -17.43
CA ALA A 93 -0.79 -14.69 -16.95
C ALA A 93 -1.65 -15.68 -16.14
N THR A 94 -1.82 -16.90 -16.63
CA THR A 94 -2.58 -17.97 -15.95
C THR A 94 -1.93 -18.36 -14.63
N SER A 95 -0.60 -18.46 -14.58
CA SER A 95 0.16 -18.71 -13.36
C SER A 95 -0.08 -17.65 -12.28
N ILE A 96 -0.09 -16.37 -12.64
CA ILE A 96 -0.35 -15.28 -11.69
C ILE A 96 -1.78 -15.39 -11.14
N LEU A 97 -2.76 -15.71 -11.99
CA LEU A 97 -4.14 -15.92 -11.56
C LEU A 97 -4.26 -17.11 -10.60
N LEU A 98 -3.61 -18.23 -10.89
CA LEU A 98 -3.59 -19.40 -10.01
C LEU A 98 -3.01 -19.03 -8.63
N TYR A 99 -1.91 -18.29 -8.59
CA TYR A 99 -1.30 -17.84 -7.35
C TYR A 99 -2.24 -16.92 -6.56
N GLY A 100 -2.83 -15.91 -7.21
CA GLY A 100 -3.76 -14.98 -6.57
C GLY A 100 -5.02 -15.64 -6.01
N ASN A 101 -5.40 -16.81 -6.53
CA ASN A 101 -6.52 -17.62 -6.04
C ASN A 101 -6.10 -18.71 -5.03
N GLY A 102 -4.86 -18.69 -4.54
CA GLY A 102 -4.38 -19.60 -3.50
C GLY A 102 -4.09 -21.03 -3.99
N ALA A 103 -3.80 -21.20 -5.28
CA ALA A 103 -3.43 -22.52 -5.80
C ALA A 103 -2.12 -23.02 -5.18
N ASN A 104 -2.15 -24.24 -4.65
CA ASN A 104 -0.96 -24.87 -4.07
C ASN A 104 -0.08 -25.55 -5.14
N THR A 105 1.13 -25.98 -4.74
CA THR A 105 2.10 -26.64 -5.62
C THR A 105 1.55 -27.86 -6.37
N LYS A 106 0.60 -28.61 -5.78
CA LYS A 106 0.00 -29.80 -6.43
C LYS A 106 -0.80 -29.42 -7.67
N ILE A 107 -1.50 -28.28 -7.64
CA ILE A 107 -2.25 -27.76 -8.79
C ILE A 107 -1.28 -27.42 -9.93
N TYR A 108 -0.20 -26.72 -9.63
CA TYR A 108 0.84 -26.42 -10.62
C TYR A 108 1.45 -27.70 -11.22
N ASN A 109 1.75 -28.71 -10.40
CA ASN A 109 2.32 -29.98 -10.88
C ASN A 109 1.36 -30.75 -11.80
N CYS A 110 0.04 -30.56 -11.64
CA CYS A 110 -0.96 -31.17 -12.51
C CYS A 110 -1.11 -30.40 -13.84
N LEU A 111 -1.10 -29.07 -13.79
CA LEU A 111 -1.41 -28.21 -14.94
C LEU A 111 -0.18 -27.89 -15.81
N GLN A 112 1.02 -27.86 -15.22
CA GLN A 112 2.26 -27.54 -15.95
C GLN A 112 2.58 -28.54 -17.07
N PRO A 113 2.44 -29.88 -16.89
CA PRO A 113 2.64 -30.85 -17.98
C PRO A 113 1.66 -30.65 -19.14
N LEU A 114 0.49 -30.08 -18.86
CA LEU A 114 -0.53 -29.75 -19.85
C LEU A 114 -0.26 -28.42 -20.56
N MET A 115 0.82 -27.70 -20.24
CA MET A 115 1.15 -26.38 -20.81
C MET A 115 0.11 -25.29 -20.48
N ILE A 116 -0.62 -25.44 -19.38
CA ILE A 116 -1.64 -24.49 -18.92
C ILE A 116 -1.00 -23.33 -18.14
N CYS A 117 0.06 -23.62 -17.37
CA CYS A 117 0.74 -22.64 -16.53
C CYS A 117 2.26 -22.90 -16.49
N LEU A 118 3.00 -22.02 -15.82
CA LEU A 118 4.40 -22.26 -15.45
C LEU A 118 4.48 -23.26 -14.28
N SER A 119 5.69 -23.68 -13.92
CA SER A 119 5.91 -24.38 -12.65
C SER A 119 5.62 -23.44 -11.47
N HIS A 120 5.38 -24.00 -10.27
CA HIS A 120 5.22 -23.20 -9.06
C HIS A 120 6.44 -22.29 -8.82
N GLY A 121 7.65 -22.84 -8.88
CA GLY A 121 8.90 -22.06 -8.74
C GLY A 121 9.06 -21.00 -9.83
N GLY A 122 8.74 -21.33 -11.08
CA GLY A 122 8.76 -20.35 -12.18
C GLY A 122 7.74 -19.23 -12.00
N THR A 123 6.61 -19.52 -11.35
CA THR A 123 5.59 -18.52 -10.98
C THR A 123 6.09 -17.62 -9.85
N MET A 124 6.75 -18.17 -8.83
CA MET A 124 7.34 -17.35 -7.76
C MET A 124 8.40 -16.41 -8.32
N ASN A 125 9.34 -16.92 -9.13
CA ASN A 125 10.37 -16.09 -9.76
C ASN A 125 9.76 -15.00 -10.68
N LEU A 126 8.63 -15.29 -11.34
CA LEU A 126 7.91 -14.30 -12.13
C LEU A 126 7.31 -13.22 -11.22
N LEU A 127 6.67 -13.59 -10.11
CA LEU A 127 6.12 -12.64 -9.16
C LEU A 127 7.21 -11.76 -8.55
N ASP A 128 8.36 -12.33 -8.19
CA ASP A 128 9.52 -11.58 -7.68
C ASP A 128 10.01 -10.56 -8.70
N ARG A 129 10.11 -10.95 -9.98
CA ARG A 129 10.48 -10.01 -11.06
C ARG A 129 9.41 -8.95 -11.30
N LEU A 130 8.13 -9.30 -11.25
CA LEU A 130 7.02 -8.35 -11.42
C LEU A 130 6.92 -7.35 -10.27
N GLY A 131 7.28 -7.80 -9.06
CA GLY A 131 7.35 -7.00 -7.85
C GLY A 131 8.62 -6.16 -7.72
N LYS A 132 9.58 -6.26 -8.65
CA LYS A 132 10.66 -5.28 -8.75
C LYS A 132 10.10 -3.89 -9.01
N ASP A 133 10.81 -2.89 -8.51
CA ASP A 133 10.50 -1.47 -8.68
C ASP A 133 9.09 -1.09 -8.18
N TYR A 134 8.56 -1.82 -7.19
CA TYR A 134 7.23 -1.57 -6.61
C TYR A 134 7.08 -0.15 -6.05
N ASP A 135 8.19 0.47 -5.65
CA ASP A 135 8.28 1.78 -5.03
C ASP A 135 8.80 2.88 -5.97
N VAL A 136 8.94 2.60 -7.28
CA VAL A 136 9.43 3.56 -8.28
C VAL A 136 8.65 4.89 -8.26
N ASP A 137 7.33 4.81 -8.06
CA ASP A 137 6.47 5.98 -7.94
C ASP A 137 6.85 6.82 -6.72
N VAL A 138 7.12 6.20 -5.57
CA VAL A 138 7.47 6.90 -4.32
C VAL A 138 8.86 7.51 -4.42
N LEU A 139 9.81 6.79 -5.00
CA LEU A 139 11.13 7.31 -5.32
C LEU A 139 11.04 8.52 -6.27
N SER A 140 10.15 8.48 -7.26
CA SER A 140 9.91 9.63 -8.14
C SER A 140 9.36 10.85 -7.40
N TRP A 141 8.48 10.66 -6.40
CA TRP A 141 7.97 11.74 -5.56
C TRP A 141 9.07 12.32 -4.68
N SER A 142 9.86 11.45 -4.06
CA SER A 142 11.01 11.83 -3.24
C SER A 142 12.03 12.67 -4.05
N ASN A 143 12.38 12.21 -5.25
CA ASN A 143 13.27 12.93 -6.15
C ASN A 143 12.68 14.26 -6.64
N SER A 144 11.37 14.32 -6.88
CA SER A 144 10.70 15.58 -7.24
C SER A 144 10.79 16.62 -6.13
N LEU A 145 10.73 16.20 -4.86
CA LEU A 145 10.92 17.10 -3.71
C LEU A 145 12.38 17.49 -3.54
N LEU A 146 13.31 16.58 -3.82
CA LEU A 146 14.76 16.84 -3.77
C LEU A 146 15.16 17.98 -4.73
N SER A 147 14.63 17.99 -5.95
CA SER A 147 14.89 19.06 -6.93
C SER A 147 14.45 20.46 -6.48
N GLN A 148 13.60 20.55 -5.44
CA GLN A 148 13.14 21.80 -4.84
C GLN A 148 13.96 22.20 -3.60
N LEU A 149 14.74 21.27 -3.02
CA LEU A 149 15.69 21.53 -1.94
C LEU A 149 17.05 22.04 -2.45
N GLU A 150 17.38 21.75 -3.71
CA GLU A 150 18.55 22.30 -4.40
C GLU A 150 18.32 23.81 -4.63
N ASP A 151 19.17 24.66 -4.01
CA ASP A 151 19.09 26.10 -4.23
C ASP A 151 19.28 26.41 -5.73
N PRO A 152 18.62 27.45 -6.30
CA PRO A 152 18.85 27.86 -7.68
C PRO A 152 20.23 28.53 -7.78
N VAL A 153 21.29 27.73 -7.84
CA VAL A 153 22.66 28.19 -8.06
C VAL A 153 23.14 27.65 -9.40
N ASP A 154 23.36 28.60 -10.30
CA ASP A 154 24.06 28.53 -11.59
C ASP A 154 23.94 27.23 -12.40
N SER A 155 23.14 27.29 -13.45
CA SER A 155 23.05 26.32 -14.54
C SER A 155 24.36 26.23 -15.34
N THR A 156 25.45 25.77 -14.73
CA THR A 156 26.70 25.45 -15.43
C THR A 156 27.44 24.35 -14.70
N LEU A 157 26.86 23.17 -14.56
CA LEU A 157 27.59 21.91 -14.46
C LEU A 157 26.63 20.75 -14.81
N VAL A 158 26.32 20.63 -16.09
CA VAL A 158 25.75 19.39 -16.64
C VAL A 158 26.86 18.34 -16.58
N PHE A 159 26.82 17.48 -15.57
CA PHE A 159 27.58 16.23 -15.61
C PHE A 159 26.65 15.11 -16.04
N ASN A 160 26.87 14.64 -17.27
CA ASN A 160 26.32 13.39 -17.76
C ASN A 160 26.76 12.26 -16.82
N PHE A 161 25.82 11.60 -16.16
CA PHE A 161 26.05 10.28 -15.62
C PHE A 161 26.03 9.31 -16.81
N GLU A 162 27.21 8.89 -17.26
CA GLU A 162 27.34 7.73 -18.11
C GLU A 162 26.77 6.53 -17.34
N ALA A 163 25.78 5.88 -17.95
CA ALA A 163 25.22 4.65 -17.46
C ALA A 163 26.33 3.61 -17.32
N GLU A 164 26.55 3.12 -16.09
CA GLU A 164 27.38 1.95 -15.87
C GLU A 164 26.76 0.78 -16.65
N GLN A 165 27.52 0.30 -17.64
CA GLN A 165 27.19 -0.92 -18.37
C GLN A 165 27.28 -2.10 -17.39
N GLU A 166 26.13 -2.63 -16.98
CA GLU A 166 26.06 -3.97 -16.41
C GLU A 166 26.50 -4.98 -17.48
N ILE A 167 27.69 -5.54 -17.30
CA ILE A 167 28.21 -6.68 -18.06
C ILE A 167 27.36 -7.90 -17.67
N ASN A 168 26.44 -8.28 -18.56
CA ASN A 168 25.63 -9.49 -18.41
C ASN A 168 26.45 -10.75 -18.72
N HIS A 169 26.25 -11.76 -17.88
CA HIS A 169 27.00 -13.01 -17.76
C HIS A 169 26.93 -13.93 -18.98
N GLY A 170 28.04 -14.63 -19.22
CA GLY A 170 28.04 -15.92 -19.92
C GLY A 170 28.33 -17.04 -18.91
N TYR A 171 27.28 -17.66 -18.37
CA TYR A 171 27.38 -18.99 -17.77
C TYR A 171 26.24 -19.85 -18.31
N GLU A 172 26.65 -20.91 -18.99
CA GLU A 172 25.81 -21.90 -19.64
C GLU A 172 25.02 -22.74 -18.62
N GLU A 173 23.76 -23.01 -18.95
CA GLU A 173 22.91 -23.99 -18.29
C GLU A 173 23.40 -25.40 -18.65
N ASP A 174 23.75 -26.21 -17.66
CA ASP A 174 23.72 -27.66 -17.79
C ASP A 174 22.84 -28.26 -16.67
N ALA A 175 21.85 -29.01 -17.12
CA ALA A 175 20.97 -29.82 -16.30
C ALA A 175 21.69 -31.08 -15.81
N PHE A 176 21.39 -31.56 -14.60
CA PHE A 176 21.12 -32.99 -14.31
C PHE A 176 20.66 -33.17 -12.86
N ASP A 177 19.60 -33.98 -12.68
CA ASP A 177 19.03 -34.45 -11.41
C ASP A 177 20.02 -35.30 -10.60
N LEU A 178 19.92 -35.26 -9.26
CA LEU A 178 19.98 -36.46 -8.42
C LEU A 178 19.37 -36.21 -7.03
N VAL A 179 18.60 -37.22 -6.62
CA VAL A 179 17.85 -37.38 -5.36
C VAL A 179 18.80 -37.97 -4.32
N ASP A 180 18.74 -37.54 -3.05
CA ASP A 180 18.64 -38.49 -1.93
C ASP A 180 18.21 -37.89 -0.57
N LEU A 181 17.64 -38.79 0.24
CA LEU A 181 16.94 -38.65 1.51
C LEU A 181 17.86 -38.67 2.75
N ASN A 182 17.23 -38.41 3.91
CA ASN A 182 17.65 -38.66 5.31
C ASN A 182 18.40 -37.50 6.00
N ALA A 183 17.79 -36.82 6.98
CA ALA A 183 17.54 -37.21 8.38
C ALA A 183 18.83 -37.17 9.23
N ASP A 184 18.91 -36.24 10.18
CA ASP A 184 19.03 -36.59 11.61
C ASP A 184 18.85 -35.37 12.52
N CYS A 185 18.52 -35.69 13.77
CA CYS A 185 18.15 -34.85 14.89
C CYS A 185 19.33 -34.53 15.84
N GLY A 186 19.09 -33.64 16.82
CA GLY A 186 20.01 -33.33 17.92
C GLY A 186 19.93 -31.83 18.28
N ASP A 187 19.11 -31.36 19.22
CA ASP A 187 19.02 -31.58 20.68
C ASP A 187 19.69 -30.45 21.50
N ASP A 188 18.93 -30.09 22.52
CA ASP A 188 19.20 -29.48 23.82
C ASP A 188 19.53 -27.98 24.03
N GLY A 189 18.91 -27.42 25.08
CA GLY A 189 19.33 -26.15 25.67
C GLY A 189 18.30 -25.20 26.32
N THR A 190 17.37 -25.72 27.12
CA THR A 190 16.81 -25.16 28.39
C THR A 190 16.78 -23.63 28.68
N SER A 191 15.59 -23.06 28.94
CA SER A 191 15.17 -22.26 30.14
C SER A 191 13.95 -21.38 29.80
N SER A 192 12.74 -21.73 30.28
CA SER A 192 12.04 -21.20 31.47
C SER A 192 11.65 -19.71 31.36
N ASP A 193 10.46 -19.44 30.83
CA ASP A 193 9.79 -18.14 30.97
C ASP A 193 8.51 -18.30 31.81
N THR A 194 8.54 -17.69 32.98
CA THR A 194 7.39 -17.41 33.83
C THR A 194 6.76 -16.10 33.38
N ASP A 195 5.50 -16.17 32.92
CA ASP A 195 4.63 -15.01 32.70
C ASP A 195 4.34 -14.31 34.04
N GLU A 196 4.91 -13.13 34.26
CA GLU A 196 4.38 -12.17 35.22
C GLU A 196 3.97 -10.87 34.51
N ASN A 197 2.65 -10.69 34.47
CA ASN A 197 1.99 -9.42 34.16
C ASN A 197 2.42 -8.37 35.18
N VAL A 198 3.06 -7.28 34.72
CA VAL A 198 3.20 -6.06 35.51
C VAL A 198 2.57 -4.91 34.73
N GLU A 199 1.43 -4.44 35.24
CA GLU A 199 0.88 -3.13 34.93
C GLU A 199 1.89 -2.07 35.37
N GLU A 200 2.48 -1.33 34.42
CA GLU A 200 3.33 -0.20 34.77
C GLU A 200 2.60 1.13 34.51
N THR A 201 2.50 1.88 35.60
CA THR A 201 1.79 3.16 35.72
C THR A 201 2.65 4.26 35.11
N ILE A 202 2.14 4.96 34.09
CA ILE A 202 2.84 6.05 33.41
C ILE A 202 2.88 7.29 34.32
N TYR A 203 4.06 7.70 34.73
CA TYR A 203 4.34 9.04 35.25
C TYR A 203 4.82 9.93 34.10
N GLU A 204 4.07 11.00 33.83
CA GLU A 204 4.51 12.11 32.96
C GLU A 204 5.54 12.95 33.72
N GLN A 205 6.73 13.11 33.16
CA GLN A 205 7.63 14.21 33.51
C GLN A 205 7.83 15.07 32.27
N ALA A 206 7.36 16.32 32.38
CA ALA A 206 7.64 17.40 31.45
C ALA A 206 9.00 18.01 31.82
N ASP A 207 9.95 18.02 30.88
CA ASP A 207 11.16 18.82 30.98
C ASP A 207 11.09 19.95 29.94
N GLU A 208 10.98 21.17 30.46
CA GLU A 208 11.21 22.42 29.74
C GLU A 208 12.72 22.68 29.67
N GLN A 209 13.26 22.98 28.48
CA GLN A 209 14.59 23.59 28.40
C GLN A 209 14.68 24.68 27.32
N GLU A 210 15.17 25.82 27.80
CA GLU A 210 15.46 27.08 27.12
C GLU A 210 16.57 26.94 26.06
N LEU A 211 16.48 27.73 25.00
CA LEU A 211 17.52 27.90 23.97
C LEU A 211 17.96 29.37 24.01
N ASP A 212 19.21 29.59 24.40
CA ASP A 212 19.83 30.91 24.46
C ASP A 212 20.07 31.52 23.07
N ASP A 213 19.66 32.78 22.95
CA ASP A 213 19.72 33.67 21.79
C ASP A 213 21.06 34.43 21.75
N LEU A 214 21.73 34.43 20.60
CA LEU A 214 22.80 35.38 20.28
C LEU A 214 22.55 35.97 18.89
N GLY A 215 21.87 37.11 18.90
CA GLY A 215 21.59 37.90 17.72
C GLY A 215 22.81 38.53 17.05
N SER A 216 22.71 38.71 15.74
CA SER A 216 23.39 39.80 15.04
C SER A 216 22.52 40.27 13.89
N SER A 217 21.99 41.48 14.05
CA SER A 217 21.12 42.16 13.09
C SER A 217 21.98 42.78 11.99
N ARG A 218 21.69 42.45 10.72
CA ARG A 218 22.10 43.25 9.57
C ARG A 218 20.92 43.44 8.63
N THR A 219 20.45 44.68 8.58
CA THR A 219 19.47 45.18 7.62
C THR A 219 20.18 45.48 6.30
N ASP A 220 19.83 44.76 5.24
CA ASP A 220 20.11 45.18 3.87
C ASP A 220 18.82 45.15 3.05
N GLN A 221 18.31 46.37 2.78
CA GLN A 221 17.28 46.63 1.79
C GLN A 221 17.93 46.58 0.40
N GLY A 222 17.72 45.48 -0.33
CA GLY A 222 18.10 45.35 -1.73
C GLY A 222 16.88 45.00 -2.58
N ASN A 223 16.43 45.97 -3.39
CA ASN A 223 15.38 45.77 -4.39
C ASN A 223 15.79 44.67 -5.37
N ALA A 224 15.15 43.49 -5.29
CA ALA A 224 15.23 42.45 -6.30
C ALA A 224 13.92 42.39 -7.09
N THR A 225 14.01 42.79 -8.36
CA THR A 225 12.96 42.61 -9.36
C THR A 225 12.58 41.12 -9.47
N CYS A 226 11.31 40.81 -9.21
CA CYS A 226 10.77 39.46 -9.26
C CYS A 226 10.72 38.94 -10.71
N PHE A 227 11.73 38.16 -11.09
CA PHE A 227 11.53 37.17 -12.14
C PHE A 227 10.56 36.12 -11.59
N ALA A 228 9.43 35.93 -12.26
CA ALA A 228 8.49 34.87 -11.92
C ALA A 228 9.18 33.52 -12.13
N CYS A 229 9.83 33.01 -11.08
CA CYS A 229 10.25 31.63 -10.99
C CYS A 229 8.96 30.80 -11.03
N HIS A 230 8.83 29.94 -12.03
CA HIS A 230 7.76 28.94 -12.05
C HIS A 230 8.00 27.99 -10.87
N VAL A 231 7.44 28.32 -9.71
CA VAL A 231 7.48 27.42 -8.55
C VAL A 231 6.64 26.21 -8.92
N LEU A 232 7.30 25.05 -9.04
CA LEU A 232 6.61 23.79 -9.29
C LEU A 232 5.63 23.52 -8.12
N PRO A 233 4.46 22.92 -8.40
CA PRO A 233 3.51 22.60 -7.34
C PRO A 233 4.14 21.63 -6.33
N TRP A 234 4.10 21.99 -5.05
CA TRP A 234 4.67 21.23 -3.95
C TRP A 234 3.67 20.17 -3.49
N LYS A 235 3.93 18.91 -3.85
CA LYS A 235 3.14 17.77 -3.38
C LYS A 235 4.02 16.84 -2.57
N GLY A 236 3.87 16.92 -1.26
CA GLY A 236 4.45 15.96 -0.33
C GLY A 236 3.85 14.57 -0.50
N PHE A 237 4.34 13.64 0.31
CA PHE A 237 3.73 12.33 0.48
C PHE A 237 3.89 11.88 1.93
N LYS A 238 3.04 10.94 2.31
CA LYS A 238 3.02 10.33 3.64
C LYS A 238 3.30 8.84 3.53
N LEU A 239 4.18 8.34 4.40
CA LEU A 239 4.37 6.91 4.63
C LEU A 239 3.39 6.48 5.72
N VAL A 240 2.81 5.31 5.55
CA VAL A 240 1.74 4.84 6.43
C VAL A 240 1.90 3.35 6.64
N GLY A 241 1.83 2.87 7.88
CA GLY A 241 1.94 1.44 8.15
C GLY A 241 1.29 1.00 9.45
N ASP A 242 1.06 -0.31 9.52
CA ASP A 242 0.40 -1.01 10.63
C ASP A 242 0.95 -2.43 10.77
N ASN A 243 0.72 -3.06 11.91
CA ASN A 243 1.16 -4.43 12.14
C ASN A 243 0.35 -5.45 11.32
N VAL A 244 1.02 -6.52 10.90
CA VAL A 244 0.40 -7.70 10.28
C VAL A 244 0.83 -8.93 11.04
N ASP A 245 -0.11 -9.50 11.77
CA ASP A 245 0.11 -10.68 12.59
C ASP A 245 -0.41 -11.94 11.90
N LYS A 246 0.41 -12.99 11.90
CA LYS A 246 0.05 -14.31 11.37
C LYS A 246 0.39 -15.39 12.38
N ASN A 247 -0.64 -16.07 12.86
CA ASN A 247 -0.50 -17.25 13.71
C ASN A 247 -0.49 -18.53 12.87
N ILE A 248 0.55 -19.34 13.06
CA ILE A 248 0.66 -20.68 12.50
C ILE A 248 0.37 -21.66 13.63
N HIS A 249 -0.82 -22.23 13.59
CA HIS A 249 -1.24 -23.23 14.57
C HIS A 249 -0.75 -24.62 14.14
N PRO A 250 -0.02 -25.34 15.00
CA PRO A 250 0.26 -26.75 14.75
C PRO A 250 -1.04 -27.56 14.83
N SER A 251 -1.12 -28.67 14.09
CA SER A 251 -2.29 -29.56 14.16
C SER A 251 -2.54 -30.12 15.57
N PHE A 252 -1.47 -30.25 16.36
CA PHE A 252 -1.51 -30.66 17.76
C PHE A 252 -0.53 -29.79 18.55
N ASP A 253 -1.03 -29.12 19.58
CA ASP A 253 -0.20 -28.37 20.51
C ASP A 253 0.59 -29.36 21.38
N ARG A 254 1.92 -29.25 21.37
CA ARG A 254 2.81 -30.10 22.17
C ARG A 254 3.84 -29.20 22.86
N ILE A 255 4.47 -29.71 23.91
CA ILE A 255 5.49 -29.01 24.71
C ILE A 255 6.61 -28.37 23.86
N TYR A 256 6.92 -28.96 22.70
CA TYR A 256 7.97 -28.46 21.78
C TYR A 256 7.40 -27.90 20.46
N SER A 257 6.08 -27.82 20.33
CA SER A 257 5.40 -27.38 19.11
C SER A 257 4.18 -26.57 19.51
N HIS A 258 4.42 -25.27 19.68
CA HIS A 258 3.40 -24.28 20.00
C HIS A 258 2.99 -23.48 18.77
N THR A 259 1.93 -22.66 18.94
CA THR A 259 1.53 -21.68 17.92
C THR A 259 2.68 -20.72 17.67
N LEU A 260 3.14 -20.65 16.42
CA LEU A 260 4.13 -19.67 15.99
C LEU A 260 3.40 -18.38 15.60
N SER A 261 3.60 -17.32 16.39
CA SER A 261 3.09 -15.98 16.09
C SER A 261 4.14 -15.17 15.33
N LEU A 262 3.84 -14.86 14.07
CA LEU A 262 4.66 -14.01 13.22
C LEU A 262 4.11 -12.59 13.27
N HIS A 263 4.99 -11.64 13.60
CA HIS A 263 4.66 -10.22 13.70
C HIS A 263 5.45 -9.45 12.66
N TYR A 264 4.76 -8.90 11.67
CA TYR A 264 5.34 -8.15 10.56
C TYR A 264 4.75 -6.75 10.48
N TYR A 265 5.29 -5.91 9.60
CA TYR A 265 4.86 -4.54 9.42
C TYR A 265 4.49 -4.27 7.96
N HIS A 266 3.24 -3.93 7.69
CA HIS A 266 2.78 -3.57 6.35
C HIS A 266 2.80 -2.06 6.17
N CYS A 267 3.28 -1.59 5.03
CA CYS A 267 3.32 -0.17 4.73
C CYS A 267 2.91 0.19 3.31
N PHE A 268 2.50 1.44 3.14
CA PHE A 268 2.16 2.06 1.86
C PHE A 268 2.46 3.56 1.90
N ALA A 269 2.61 4.17 0.73
CA ALA A 269 2.77 5.61 0.58
C ALA A 269 1.52 6.25 -0.03
N VAL A 270 1.20 7.47 0.38
CA VAL A 270 0.08 8.26 -0.13
C VAL A 270 0.61 9.62 -0.60
N LEU A 271 0.37 9.97 -1.86
CA LEU A 271 0.72 11.28 -2.40
C LEU A 271 -0.30 12.33 -1.96
N ASP A 272 0.19 13.50 -1.54
CA ASP A 272 -0.66 14.61 -1.17
C ASP A 272 -1.37 15.19 -2.40
N ARG A 273 -2.66 15.50 -2.23
CA ARG A 273 -3.49 16.09 -3.30
C ARG A 273 -3.43 17.60 -3.34
N ILE A 274 -3.11 18.22 -2.20
CA ILE A 274 -3.08 19.66 -2.02
C ILE A 274 -1.67 20.13 -2.28
N ASP A 275 -1.56 21.19 -3.06
CA ASP A 275 -0.31 21.93 -3.25
C ASP A 275 -0.03 22.75 -1.99
N LEU A 276 1.12 22.52 -1.37
CA LEU A 276 1.58 23.21 -0.17
C LEU A 276 2.61 24.30 -0.49
N THR A 277 2.78 24.66 -1.76
CA THR A 277 3.68 25.74 -2.15
C THR A 277 3.32 27.04 -1.42
N GLY A 278 4.29 27.61 -0.72
CA GLY A 278 4.13 28.86 0.04
C GLY A 278 3.65 28.66 1.49
N VAL A 279 3.41 27.43 1.92
CA VAL A 279 3.29 27.11 3.36
C VAL A 279 4.70 27.15 3.96
N SER A 280 4.85 27.87 5.07
CA SER A 280 6.14 28.00 5.74
C SER A 280 6.31 26.93 6.81
N ASP A 281 7.43 26.22 6.78
CA ASP A 281 7.88 25.32 7.85
C ASP A 281 8.53 26.08 9.02
N SER A 282 8.59 27.42 8.95
CA SER A 282 9.07 28.22 10.07
C SER A 282 8.18 27.96 11.29
N ASN A 283 8.75 27.35 12.34
CA ASN A 283 8.15 27.36 13.66
C ASN A 283 7.84 28.81 13.99
N SER A 284 6.56 29.16 13.99
CA SER A 284 6.18 30.43 14.58
C SER A 284 6.54 30.26 16.05
N ASN A 285 7.60 30.91 16.53
CA ASN A 285 7.95 31.03 17.97
C ASN A 285 6.84 31.79 18.75
N ARG A 286 5.61 31.73 18.27
CA ARG A 286 4.41 32.24 18.90
C ARG A 286 4.04 31.22 19.97
N VAL A 287 4.02 31.68 21.20
CA VAL A 287 3.29 31.01 22.28
C VAL A 287 1.90 30.66 21.73
N ILE A 288 1.59 29.37 21.66
CA ILE A 288 0.27 28.92 21.20
C ILE A 288 -0.72 29.37 22.27
N GLU A 289 -1.56 30.33 21.91
CA GLU A 289 -2.57 30.82 22.84
C GLU A 289 -3.60 29.71 23.07
N LEU A 290 -3.71 29.20 24.31
CA LEU A 290 -4.59 28.05 24.62
C LEU A 290 -6.04 28.27 24.18
N SER A 291 -6.51 29.51 24.18
CA SER A 291 -7.84 29.92 23.71
C SER A 291 -8.08 29.55 22.24
N THR A 292 -7.03 29.52 21.41
CA THR A 292 -7.11 29.15 19.98
C THR A 292 -7.17 27.66 19.73
N LEU A 293 -6.79 26.83 20.71
CA LEU A 293 -6.90 25.37 20.65
C LEU A 293 -8.28 24.86 21.07
N LEU A 294 -9.02 25.67 21.82
CA LEU A 294 -10.37 25.33 22.27
C LEU A 294 -11.41 25.79 21.25
N PRO A 295 -12.48 25.02 21.03
CA PRO A 295 -13.57 25.44 20.15
C PRO A 295 -14.12 26.80 20.58
N SER A 296 -14.12 27.75 19.65
CA SER A 296 -14.72 29.06 19.84
C SER A 296 -16.25 28.99 19.80
N THR A 297 -16.92 30.09 20.17
CA THR A 297 -18.39 30.19 20.00
C THR A 297 -18.79 30.02 18.53
N ASP A 298 -17.98 30.55 17.62
CA ASP A 298 -18.22 30.44 16.17
C ASP A 298 -18.05 28.99 15.68
N ASP A 299 -17.06 28.25 16.19
CA ASP A 299 -16.88 26.83 15.88
C ASP A 299 -18.09 26.00 16.32
N VAL A 300 -18.64 26.30 17.51
CA VAL A 300 -19.84 25.63 18.01
C VAL A 300 -21.06 25.94 17.14
N ILE A 301 -21.21 27.18 16.68
CA ILE A 301 -22.29 27.58 15.77
C ILE A 301 -22.16 26.84 14.44
N LEU A 302 -20.94 26.83 13.87
CA LEU A 302 -20.65 26.17 12.60
C LEU A 302 -20.86 24.65 12.69
N MET A 303 -20.40 24.03 13.77
CA MET A 303 -20.61 22.61 14.06
C MET A 303 -22.10 22.28 14.15
N LYS A 304 -22.91 23.08 14.87
CA LYS A 304 -24.37 22.89 14.94
C LYS A 304 -25.04 23.01 13.57
N LYS A 305 -24.61 23.97 12.74
CA LYS A 305 -25.10 24.12 11.37
C LYS A 305 -24.81 22.87 10.54
N TYR A 306 -23.56 22.37 10.57
CA TYR A 306 -23.19 21.16 9.84
C TYR A 306 -23.90 19.91 10.34
N PHE A 307 -24.06 19.75 11.66
CA PHE A 307 -24.86 18.64 12.20
C PHE A 307 -26.32 18.71 11.75
N SER A 308 -26.93 19.90 11.70
CA SER A 308 -28.30 20.07 11.21
C SER A 308 -28.44 19.62 9.74
N ILE A 309 -27.44 19.93 8.90
CA ILE A 309 -27.36 19.45 7.52
C ILE A 309 -27.21 17.93 7.47
N LEU A 310 -26.33 17.34 8.29
CA LEU A 310 -26.13 15.88 8.30
C LEU A 310 -27.36 15.13 8.82
N ILE A 311 -28.02 15.63 9.86
CA ILE A 311 -29.23 15.05 10.45
C ILE A 311 -30.37 15.10 9.44
N SER A 312 -30.60 16.24 8.78
CA SER A 312 -31.66 16.36 7.76
C SER A 312 -31.49 15.36 6.62
N ARG A 313 -30.25 15.11 6.14
CA ARG A 313 -29.97 14.04 5.15
C ARG A 313 -30.38 12.66 5.65
N VAL A 314 -30.12 12.35 6.92
CA VAL A 314 -30.49 11.06 7.51
C VAL A 314 -32.00 10.96 7.65
N LEU A 315 -32.68 12.01 8.11
CA LEU A 315 -34.14 12.02 8.25
C LEU A 315 -34.82 11.76 6.90
N VAL A 316 -34.50 12.54 5.86
CA VAL A 316 -35.10 12.35 4.53
C VAL A 316 -34.80 10.97 3.92
N LYS A 317 -33.61 10.42 4.16
CA LYS A 317 -33.24 9.10 3.62
C LYS A 317 -33.90 7.93 4.34
N GLN A 318 -34.13 8.07 5.65
CA GLN A 318 -34.53 6.93 6.50
C GLN A 318 -36.00 6.99 6.94
N LEU A 319 -36.64 8.15 6.87
CA LEU A 319 -38.03 8.35 7.32
C LEU A 319 -38.89 8.79 6.13
N PRO A 320 -39.85 7.94 5.69
CA PRO A 320 -40.70 8.22 4.53
C PRO A 320 -41.44 9.55 4.59
N GLU A 321 -41.81 10.02 5.79
CA GLU A 321 -42.56 11.25 6.01
C GLU A 321 -41.81 12.51 5.55
N TYR A 322 -40.49 12.46 5.51
CA TYR A 322 -39.64 13.57 5.11
C TYR A 322 -39.12 13.44 3.68
N MET A 323 -39.50 12.39 2.93
CA MET A 323 -39.02 12.19 1.56
C MET A 323 -39.42 13.33 0.63
N SER A 324 -40.59 13.95 0.84
CA SER A 324 -41.04 15.11 0.08
C SER A 324 -40.13 16.33 0.24
N ASP A 325 -39.37 16.40 1.33
CA ASP A 325 -38.52 17.55 1.67
C ASP A 325 -37.09 17.39 1.12
N ALA A 326 -36.84 16.38 0.28
CA ALA A 326 -35.51 16.09 -0.26
C ALA A 326 -34.87 17.26 -1.03
N GLU A 327 -35.68 18.09 -1.67
CA GLU A 327 -35.23 19.30 -2.39
C GLU A 327 -34.75 20.41 -1.44
N LEU A 328 -35.23 20.42 -0.19
CA LEU A 328 -34.84 21.39 0.84
C LEU A 328 -33.52 21.02 1.53
N VAL A 329 -33.06 19.77 1.35
CA VAL A 329 -31.86 19.27 2.02
C VAL A 329 -30.60 19.66 1.26
N THR A 330 -29.64 20.22 1.99
CA THR A 330 -28.29 20.46 1.47
C THR A 330 -27.50 19.14 1.42
N TRP A 331 -27.27 18.59 0.23
CA TRP A 331 -26.59 17.30 0.05
C TRP A 331 -25.08 17.34 0.12
N HIS A 332 -24.47 18.51 -0.11
CA HIS A 332 -23.03 18.69 -0.07
C HIS A 332 -22.63 19.86 0.82
N ILE A 333 -21.64 19.66 1.70
CA ILE A 333 -21.06 20.75 2.50
C ILE A 333 -19.83 21.23 1.74
N HIS A 334 -19.88 22.44 1.20
CA HIS A 334 -18.77 22.99 0.43
C HIS A 334 -17.55 23.24 1.33
N HIS A 335 -16.37 22.89 0.82
CA HIS A 335 -15.09 23.22 1.43
C HIS A 335 -14.11 23.69 0.34
N GLU A 336 -13.12 24.49 0.74
CA GLU A 336 -12.22 25.18 -0.19
C GLU A 336 -11.50 24.22 -1.15
N LYS A 337 -10.94 23.13 -0.62
CA LYS A 337 -10.18 22.13 -1.38
C LYS A 337 -11.01 20.94 -1.88
N GLN A 338 -12.33 21.13 -2.10
CA GLN A 338 -13.23 20.03 -2.45
C GLN A 338 -12.92 19.38 -3.77
N PHE A 339 -12.44 20.16 -4.74
CA PHE A 339 -12.13 19.65 -6.05
C PHE A 339 -10.94 18.70 -5.98
N GLU A 340 -9.87 19.10 -5.29
CA GLU A 340 -8.67 18.30 -5.06
C GLU A 340 -9.01 17.06 -4.22
N MET A 341 -9.73 17.23 -3.11
CA MET A 341 -10.04 16.14 -2.18
C MET A 341 -11.06 15.13 -2.71
N SER A 342 -11.88 15.50 -3.70
CA SER A 342 -12.82 14.58 -4.36
C SER A 342 -12.13 13.58 -5.30
N ARG A 343 -10.88 13.83 -5.70
CA ARG A 343 -10.13 12.96 -6.62
C ARG A 343 -9.63 11.70 -5.91
N LYS A 344 -9.56 10.59 -6.65
CA LYS A 344 -9.01 9.33 -6.16
C LYS A 344 -7.57 9.52 -5.67
N SER A 345 -7.25 9.03 -4.48
CA SER A 345 -5.88 9.03 -3.92
C SER A 345 -4.93 8.23 -4.82
N LYS A 346 -3.69 8.71 -5.00
CA LYS A 346 -2.58 7.89 -5.50
C LYS A 346 -1.91 7.24 -4.29
N VAL A 347 -2.05 5.91 -4.21
CA VAL A 347 -1.52 5.08 -3.12
C VAL A 347 -0.61 4.03 -3.72
N VAL A 348 0.59 3.88 -3.17
CA VAL A 348 1.57 2.88 -3.62
C VAL A 348 1.80 1.90 -2.48
N PRO A 349 1.48 0.61 -2.64
CA PRO A 349 1.80 -0.39 -1.63
C PRO A 349 3.31 -0.58 -1.56
N LEU A 350 3.87 -0.52 -0.36
CA LEU A 350 5.30 -0.72 -0.10
C LEU A 350 5.60 -2.14 0.40
N GLY A 351 4.57 -2.95 0.61
CA GLY A 351 4.68 -4.36 0.96
C GLY A 351 4.74 -4.60 2.46
N VAL A 352 5.32 -5.75 2.82
CA VAL A 352 5.43 -6.22 4.20
C VAL A 352 6.90 -6.34 4.57
N ILE A 353 7.31 -5.59 5.58
CA ILE A 353 8.61 -5.67 6.21
C ILE A 353 8.54 -6.79 7.24
N LEU A 354 9.42 -7.79 7.13
CA LEU A 354 9.45 -8.97 8.00
C LEU A 354 10.13 -8.68 9.35
N GLN A 355 9.73 -7.57 9.98
CA GLN A 355 10.26 -7.08 11.24
C GLN A 355 9.12 -6.82 12.22
N ASN A 356 9.41 -7.00 13.51
CA ASN A 356 8.44 -6.87 14.57
C ASN A 356 8.58 -5.50 15.25
N GLU A 357 7.61 -4.62 15.06
CA GLU A 357 7.58 -3.30 15.69
C GLU A 357 7.52 -3.34 17.23
N ASN A 358 7.05 -4.44 17.83
CA ASN A 358 7.05 -4.61 19.29
C ASN A 358 8.46 -4.69 19.86
N LYS A 359 9.46 -5.05 19.04
CA LYS A 359 10.87 -5.12 19.43
C LYS A 359 11.58 -3.86 18.98
N VAL A 360 12.43 -3.29 19.86
CA VAL A 360 13.18 -2.06 19.55
C VAL A 360 14.03 -2.23 18.28
N ASP A 361 14.80 -3.30 18.16
CA ASP A 361 15.62 -3.57 16.96
C ASP A 361 14.78 -3.76 15.70
N GLY A 362 13.60 -4.40 15.84
CA GLY A 362 12.66 -4.58 14.73
C GLY A 362 12.07 -3.25 14.28
N MET A 363 11.67 -2.39 15.22
CA MET A 363 11.20 -1.03 14.89
C MET A 363 12.29 -0.17 14.27
N CYS A 364 13.51 -0.25 14.78
CA CYS A 364 14.69 0.37 14.20
C CYS A 364 14.89 -0.03 12.73
N ALA A 365 14.84 -1.33 12.42
CA ALA A 365 14.95 -1.84 11.05
C ALA A 365 13.78 -1.40 10.16
N ILE A 366 12.55 -1.33 10.68
CA ILE A 366 11.39 -0.78 9.97
C ILE A 366 11.66 0.69 9.61
N MET A 367 12.14 1.48 10.56
CA MET A 367 12.41 2.90 10.34
C MET A 367 13.55 3.12 9.33
N ASP A 368 14.57 2.25 9.30
CA ASP A 368 15.62 2.27 8.27
C ASP A 368 15.04 2.03 6.88
N GLU A 369 14.16 1.05 6.72
CA GLU A 369 13.44 0.78 5.47
C GLU A 369 12.55 1.95 5.05
N LEU A 370 11.91 2.66 5.99
CA LEU A 370 11.12 3.85 5.66
C LEU A 370 12.00 5.06 5.31
N HIS A 371 13.19 5.16 5.91
CA HIS A 371 14.11 6.28 5.72
C HIS A 371 14.64 6.37 4.29
N LYS A 372 14.68 5.26 3.54
CA LYS A 372 15.08 5.26 2.12
C LYS A 372 14.26 6.20 1.24
N TYR A 373 13.03 6.53 1.65
CA TYR A 373 12.15 7.45 0.93
C TYR A 373 12.35 8.92 1.31
N VAL A 374 13.08 9.22 2.38
CA VAL A 374 13.32 10.60 2.83
C VAL A 374 14.22 11.32 1.82
N PRO A 375 13.74 12.41 1.19
CA PRO A 375 14.56 13.23 0.30
C PRO A 375 15.74 13.84 1.08
N LYS A 376 16.96 13.61 0.60
CA LYS A 376 18.19 14.09 1.24
C LYS A 376 19.17 14.66 0.23
N VAL A 377 19.63 15.89 0.46
CA VAL A 377 20.70 16.52 -0.32
C VAL A 377 22.02 16.36 0.42
N LEU A 378 22.92 15.54 -0.14
CA LEU A 378 24.28 15.38 0.36
C LEU A 378 25.13 16.55 -0.15
N LYS A 379 25.53 17.47 0.72
CA LYS A 379 26.54 18.47 0.34
C LYS A 379 27.92 17.80 0.30
N HIS A 380 28.53 17.68 -0.89
CA HIS A 380 29.90 17.19 -1.00
C HIS A 380 30.96 18.31 -0.91
N GLN A 381 31.87 18.10 0.05
CA GLN A 381 33.27 18.53 0.17
C GLN A 381 33.59 19.99 0.50
N GLY A 382 34.23 20.17 1.67
CA GLY A 382 34.98 21.38 2.00
C GLY A 382 34.99 21.73 3.49
N SER A 383 35.48 20.83 4.35
CA SER A 383 35.96 21.20 5.70
C SER A 383 35.04 22.08 6.56
N THR A 384 33.77 21.72 6.76
CA THR A 384 33.04 21.98 8.02
C THR A 384 31.79 21.10 8.02
N LYS A 385 31.41 20.56 9.18
CA LYS A 385 30.23 19.71 9.37
C LYS A 385 28.95 20.53 9.13
N GLU A 386 28.56 20.75 7.88
CA GLU A 386 27.22 21.26 7.56
C GLU A 386 26.26 20.07 7.45
N GLU A 387 25.14 20.14 8.20
CA GLU A 387 24.15 19.06 8.28
C GLU A 387 23.45 18.82 6.93
N ASP A 388 23.19 17.54 6.61
CA ASP A 388 22.38 17.15 5.44
C ASP A 388 21.03 17.90 5.47
N ARG A 389 20.67 18.60 4.38
CA ARG A 389 19.31 19.14 4.21
C ARG A 389 18.39 17.97 3.89
N LEU A 390 17.44 17.70 4.79
CA LEU A 390 16.46 16.63 4.68
C LEU A 390 15.06 17.23 4.61
N TYR A 391 14.19 16.64 3.79
CA TYR A 391 12.77 16.93 3.86
C TYR A 391 12.11 16.09 4.97
N GLN A 392 11.10 16.66 5.63
CA GLN A 392 10.32 15.94 6.63
C GLN A 392 9.20 15.13 5.95
N VAL A 393 9.29 13.82 6.04
CA VAL A 393 8.26 12.87 5.61
C VAL A 393 7.49 12.40 6.82
N LEU A 394 6.16 12.53 6.75
CA LEU A 394 5.28 12.02 7.79
C LEU A 394 5.22 10.48 7.73
N ALA A 395 5.39 9.82 8.88
CA ALA A 395 5.22 8.38 9.04
C ALA A 395 4.01 8.12 9.96
N GLY A 396 2.90 7.72 9.35
CA GLY A 396 1.63 7.43 9.99
C GLY A 396 1.53 6.01 10.51
N GLY A 397 1.00 5.86 11.71
CA GLY A 397 0.61 4.56 12.27
C GLY A 397 -0.38 4.76 13.41
N ASP A 398 -0.80 3.67 14.06
CA ASP A 398 -1.63 3.77 15.24
C ASP A 398 -0.85 4.43 16.42
N GLN A 399 -1.54 4.69 17.54
CA GLN A 399 -0.90 5.38 18.67
C GLN A 399 0.30 4.60 19.22
N VAL A 400 0.27 3.27 19.20
CA VAL A 400 1.31 2.43 19.79
C VAL A 400 2.52 2.35 18.84
N THR A 401 2.29 2.15 17.54
CA THR A 401 3.32 2.23 16.49
C THR A 401 4.04 3.58 16.54
N VAL A 402 3.32 4.69 16.71
CA VAL A 402 3.94 6.03 16.79
C VAL A 402 4.82 6.19 18.03
N VAL A 403 4.39 5.68 19.18
CA VAL A 403 5.22 5.68 20.40
C VAL A 403 6.51 4.90 20.15
N ARG A 404 6.42 3.71 19.54
CA ARG A 404 7.58 2.87 19.20
C ARG A 404 8.51 3.56 18.21
N ALA A 405 7.97 4.23 17.18
CA ALA A 405 8.75 5.00 16.22
C ALA A 405 9.54 6.13 16.92
N ARG A 406 8.88 6.86 17.84
CA ARG A 406 9.52 7.92 18.63
C ARG A 406 10.61 7.36 19.55
N SER A 407 10.38 6.21 20.17
CA SER A 407 11.40 5.52 20.97
C SER A 407 12.61 5.12 20.12
N ALA A 408 12.40 4.57 18.92
CA ALA A 408 13.47 4.22 17.99
C ALA A 408 14.31 5.45 17.58
N ILE A 409 13.66 6.57 17.26
CA ILE A 409 14.34 7.85 16.98
C ILE A 409 15.10 8.34 18.22
N GLY A 410 14.49 8.26 19.41
CA GLY A 410 15.07 8.71 20.66
C GLY A 410 16.37 7.99 21.02
N ILE A 411 16.40 6.66 20.85
CA ILE A 411 17.58 5.82 21.11
C ILE A 411 18.73 6.17 20.15
N ARG A 412 18.41 6.59 18.94
CA ARG A 412 19.38 6.91 17.88
C ARG A 412 19.81 8.39 17.86
N ARG A 413 19.34 9.20 18.80
CA ARG A 413 19.58 10.66 18.84
C ARG A 413 21.06 11.05 18.89
N THR A 414 21.89 10.20 19.48
CA THR A 414 23.34 10.43 19.70
C THR A 414 24.23 9.90 18.58
N HIS A 415 23.67 9.30 17.52
CA HIS A 415 24.48 8.85 16.38
C HIS A 415 25.19 10.00 15.66
N ASP A 416 26.10 9.68 14.74
CA ASP A 416 26.92 10.72 14.09
C ASP A 416 26.19 11.34 12.89
N THR A 417 25.53 10.53 12.06
CA THR A 417 24.89 10.99 10.83
C THR A 417 23.39 11.25 11.00
N ASN A 418 22.82 12.14 10.16
CA ASN A 418 21.38 12.40 10.17
C ASN A 418 20.56 11.17 9.72
N THR A 419 21.14 10.33 8.86
CA THR A 419 20.54 9.06 8.44
C THR A 419 20.45 8.09 9.62
N GLU A 420 21.55 7.87 10.36
CA GLU A 420 21.55 7.01 11.54
C GLU A 420 20.66 7.54 12.66
N LYS A 421 20.45 8.86 12.74
CA LYS A 421 19.50 9.51 13.66
C LYS A 421 18.03 9.37 13.23
N LEU A 422 17.76 8.83 12.04
CA LEU A 422 16.44 8.81 11.41
C LEU A 422 15.82 10.22 11.26
N LYS A 423 16.67 11.27 11.13
CA LYS A 423 16.17 12.63 10.90
C LYS A 423 15.42 12.68 9.56
N GLY A 424 14.35 13.47 9.53
CA GLY A 424 13.47 13.59 8.36
C GLY A 424 12.25 12.67 8.41
N ILE A 425 12.17 11.69 9.32
CA ILE A 425 10.91 11.00 9.59
C ILE A 425 10.20 11.66 10.76
N VAL A 426 8.92 11.99 10.58
CA VAL A 426 8.06 12.57 11.61
C VAL A 426 6.90 11.60 11.92
N PRO A 427 6.96 10.86 13.05
CA PRO A 427 5.89 9.96 13.45
C PRO A 427 4.60 10.72 13.78
N VAL A 428 3.49 10.33 13.14
CA VAL A 428 2.17 10.95 13.32
C VAL A 428 1.10 9.90 13.57
N VAL A 429 0.18 10.20 14.49
CA VAL A 429 -0.92 9.29 14.82
C VAL A 429 -1.96 9.33 13.70
N GLU A 430 -2.29 8.15 13.20
CA GLU A 430 -3.39 7.92 12.29
C GLU A 430 -4.60 7.46 13.10
N ASP A 431 -5.61 8.32 13.18
CA ASP A 431 -6.83 8.11 13.95
C ASP A 431 -7.81 7.11 13.30
N TRP A 432 -7.29 6.02 12.70
CA TRP A 432 -8.11 4.99 12.05
C TRP A 432 -9.16 4.40 12.99
N HIS A 433 -8.77 4.22 14.25
CA HIS A 433 -9.65 3.69 15.29
C HIS A 433 -10.58 4.75 15.88
N ALA A 434 -10.36 6.05 15.66
CA ALA A 434 -11.13 7.11 16.31
C ALA A 434 -12.62 7.04 15.99
N ARG A 435 -12.99 6.67 14.76
CA ARG A 435 -14.41 6.49 14.41
C ARG A 435 -15.07 5.38 15.21
N LEU A 436 -14.38 4.25 15.38
CA LEU A 436 -14.88 3.11 16.14
C LEU A 436 -14.95 3.44 17.63
N THR A 437 -13.92 4.09 18.16
CA THR A 437 -13.88 4.58 19.54
C THR A 437 -14.99 5.58 19.82
N LEU A 438 -15.25 6.53 18.91
CA LEU A 438 -16.36 7.47 19.03
C LEU A 438 -17.72 6.76 19.06
N LEU A 439 -17.93 5.78 18.18
CA LEU A 439 -19.16 4.98 18.18
C LEU A 439 -19.30 4.18 19.48
N GLN A 440 -18.21 3.61 20.00
CA GLN A 440 -18.22 2.94 21.30
C GLN A 440 -18.59 3.89 22.44
N ALA A 441 -18.03 5.10 22.45
CA ALA A 441 -18.34 6.13 23.45
C ALA A 441 -19.82 6.57 23.38
N ILE A 442 -20.34 6.81 22.17
CA ILE A 442 -21.75 7.13 21.95
C ILE A 442 -22.64 5.98 22.42
N PHE A 443 -22.33 4.75 22.02
CA PHE A 443 -23.10 3.56 22.41
C PHE A 443 -23.10 3.38 23.93
N ALA A 444 -21.93 3.42 24.58
CA ALA A 444 -21.80 3.30 26.03
C ALA A 444 -22.60 4.38 26.76
N ARG A 445 -22.60 5.62 26.25
CA ARG A 445 -23.37 6.72 26.82
C ARG A 445 -24.88 6.49 26.67
N LEU A 446 -25.34 6.10 25.48
CA LEU A 446 -26.78 5.96 25.17
C LEU A 446 -27.40 4.64 25.68
N MET A 447 -26.58 3.62 25.95
CA MET A 447 -26.99 2.32 26.49
C MET A 447 -26.77 2.20 28.01
N LYS A 448 -26.45 3.31 28.69
CA LYS A 448 -26.30 3.32 30.15
C LYS A 448 -27.63 2.90 30.80
N GLN A 449 -27.62 1.90 31.69
CA GLN A 449 -28.83 1.32 32.30
C GLN A 449 -29.76 2.37 32.93
N ASN A 450 -29.18 3.32 33.67
CA ASN A 450 -29.92 4.38 34.37
C ASN A 450 -30.59 5.37 33.41
N SER A 451 -30.23 5.36 32.12
CA SER A 451 -30.80 6.23 31.10
C SER A 451 -32.11 5.69 30.49
N GLY A 452 -32.60 4.52 30.92
CA GLY A 452 -33.82 3.89 30.36
C GLY A 452 -35.11 4.69 30.52
N ARG A 453 -35.14 5.68 31.42
CA ARG A 453 -36.27 6.62 31.59
C ARG A 453 -36.10 7.91 30.78
N GLN A 454 -34.92 8.16 30.23
CA GLN A 454 -34.63 9.37 29.46
C GLN A 454 -35.02 9.12 28.00
N ARG A 455 -36.01 9.89 27.51
CA ARG A 455 -36.45 9.78 26.12
C ARG A 455 -35.30 10.07 25.15
N GLY A 456 -35.23 9.31 24.07
CA GLY A 456 -34.21 9.45 23.03
C GLY A 456 -32.90 8.69 23.28
N THR A 457 -32.73 8.01 24.42
CA THR A 457 -31.58 7.12 24.64
C THR A 457 -31.82 5.74 24.02
N LEU A 458 -30.75 5.04 23.66
CA LEU A 458 -30.85 3.68 23.13
C LEU A 458 -31.42 2.72 24.17
N MET A 459 -31.12 2.92 25.46
CA MET A 459 -31.70 2.12 26.55
C MET A 459 -33.22 2.34 26.68
N HIS A 460 -33.69 3.57 26.53
CA HIS A 460 -35.12 3.86 26.53
C HIS A 460 -35.84 3.21 25.33
N LEU A 461 -35.25 3.30 24.14
CA LEU A 461 -35.77 2.66 22.92
C LEU A 461 -35.78 1.13 23.05
N LYS A 462 -34.72 0.54 23.61
CA LYS A 462 -34.64 -0.89 23.93
C LYS A 462 -35.80 -1.33 24.83
N ASN A 463 -36.07 -0.58 25.89
CA ASN A 463 -37.18 -0.85 26.81
C ASN A 463 -38.55 -0.71 26.13
N LEU A 464 -38.70 0.31 25.26
CA LEU A 464 -39.94 0.57 24.53
C LEU A 464 -40.26 -0.54 23.53
N VAL A 465 -39.26 -0.99 22.77
CA VAL A 465 -39.39 -2.05 21.75
C VAL A 465 -39.37 -3.45 22.37
N ARG A 466 -39.03 -3.56 23.67
CA ARG A 466 -38.88 -4.81 24.45
C ARG A 466 -37.85 -5.77 23.86
N ASP A 467 -36.77 -5.23 23.30
CA ASP A 467 -35.72 -6.05 22.69
C ASP A 467 -34.65 -6.44 23.71
N THR A 468 -34.72 -7.67 24.22
CA THR A 468 -33.77 -8.21 25.21
C THR A 468 -32.46 -8.67 24.59
N SER A 469 -32.38 -8.78 23.26
CA SER A 469 -31.24 -9.37 22.55
C SER A 469 -30.05 -8.43 22.36
N VAL A 470 -30.23 -7.11 22.57
CA VAL A 470 -29.16 -6.12 22.37
C VAL A 470 -28.16 -6.20 23.53
N PRO A 471 -26.89 -6.60 23.30
CA PRO A 471 -25.88 -6.66 24.35
C PRO A 471 -25.61 -5.28 24.95
N ASN A 472 -25.40 -5.23 26.27
CA ASN A 472 -25.31 -3.98 27.00
C ASN A 472 -23.96 -3.25 26.83
N ASN A 473 -22.88 -3.94 26.44
CA ASN A 473 -21.53 -3.45 26.72
C ASN A 473 -20.57 -3.37 25.54
N ASP A 474 -20.87 -3.88 24.34
CA ASP A 474 -19.92 -3.77 23.23
C ASP A 474 -20.56 -3.86 21.83
N PRO A 475 -20.53 -2.78 21.02
CA PRO A 475 -20.97 -2.83 19.63
C PRO A 475 -20.08 -3.74 18.76
N LYS A 476 -18.81 -4.01 19.13
CA LYS A 476 -17.92 -4.93 18.38
C LYS A 476 -18.38 -6.38 18.47
N LYS A 477 -19.09 -6.76 19.53
CA LYS A 477 -19.63 -8.13 19.75
C LYS A 477 -20.98 -8.35 19.08
N MET A 478 -21.54 -7.36 18.39
CA MET A 478 -22.73 -7.52 17.58
C MET A 478 -22.36 -8.20 16.25
N SER A 479 -22.32 -9.54 16.25
CA SER A 479 -22.00 -10.36 15.06
C SER A 479 -22.95 -10.17 13.87
N LYS A 480 -24.09 -9.51 14.09
CA LYS A 480 -25.02 -9.05 13.06
C LYS A 480 -25.51 -7.65 13.45
N PRO A 481 -25.58 -6.68 12.51
CA PRO A 481 -26.27 -5.43 12.78
C PRO A 481 -27.70 -5.80 13.19
N PRO A 482 -28.17 -5.39 14.36
CA PRO A 482 -29.56 -5.61 14.70
C PRO A 482 -30.41 -4.96 13.61
N LYS A 483 -31.27 -5.76 12.94
CA LYS A 483 -32.28 -5.27 11.97
C LYS A 483 -33.35 -4.36 12.63
N ILE A 484 -33.01 -3.72 13.75
CA ILE A 484 -33.94 -3.30 14.81
C ILE A 484 -34.50 -1.89 14.58
N PHE A 485 -33.90 -1.05 13.74
CA PHE A 485 -34.41 0.33 13.59
C PHE A 485 -35.29 0.58 12.36
N TYR A 486 -35.48 -0.40 11.48
CA TYR A 486 -36.16 -0.19 10.19
C TYR A 486 -37.51 -0.91 10.03
N ARG A 487 -37.98 -1.66 11.03
CA ARG A 487 -39.19 -2.50 10.87
C ARG A 487 -40.43 -2.01 11.60
N LYS A 488 -40.36 -0.91 12.34
CA LYS A 488 -41.49 -0.41 13.14
C LYS A 488 -41.61 1.12 13.24
N PHE A 489 -40.97 1.85 12.34
CA PHE A 489 -41.32 3.24 12.07
C PHE A 489 -41.74 3.33 10.62
#